data_AF-A0A7X2S705-F1
#
_entry.id   AF-A0A7X2S705-F1
#
_cell.length_a   1.000
_cell.length_b   1.000
_cell.length_c   1.000
_cell.angle_alpha   90.00
_cell.angle_beta   90.00
_cell.angle_gamma   90.00
#
_symmetry.space_group_name_H-M   'P 1'
#
loop_
_entity.id
_entity.type
_entity.pdbx_description
1 polymer ?
#
loop_
_entity_poly.entity_id
_entity_poly.type
_entity_poly.pdbx_seq_one_letter_code
_entity_poly.pdbx_strand_id
1 'polypeptide(L)'
;MKKRILKIMMITFFGILILGVLGLFYIFAGQEYVYAKNYADRLLDYKVPEKTKVIEQNFEYGVFYGGGPWGSGGYPTVAAYQKLLTALSEKEIYTHYSTNSFEIYFEGTEERKKNRDNQIWYEGSVKREEALSSKGNEEEPIEVIIQYRTEFSYPFFIDYN
;
A
#
# COMPACT_ATOMS: atom_id res chain seq x y z
N MET A 1 27.70 29.01 42.35
CA MET A 1 28.36 28.34 41.20
C MET A 1 27.93 26.88 41.03
N LYS A 2 28.15 25.99 42.02
CA LYS A 2 27.83 24.55 41.92
C LYS A 2 26.38 24.22 41.50
N LYS A 3 25.38 24.89 42.06
CA LYS A 3 23.95 24.68 41.69
C LYS A 3 23.62 25.05 40.23
N ARG A 4 24.29 26.06 39.66
CA ARG A 4 24.09 26.45 38.25
C ARG A 4 24.73 25.43 37.31
N ILE A 5 25.93 24.96 37.63
CA ILE A 5 26.62 23.90 36.86
C ILE A 5 25.81 22.60 36.90
N LEU A 6 25.30 22.20 38.07
CA LEU A 6 24.45 21.01 38.20
C LEU A 6 23.16 21.12 37.36
N LYS A 7 22.54 22.30 37.31
CA LYS A 7 21.34 22.54 36.51
C LYS A 7 21.62 22.46 35.01
N ILE A 8 22.76 23.00 34.56
CA ILE A 8 23.20 22.90 33.15
C ILE A 8 23.47 21.43 32.79
N MET A 9 24.23 20.71 33.61
CA MET A 9 24.50 19.28 33.39
C MET A 9 23.21 18.45 33.31
N MET A 10 22.24 18.74 34.17
CA MET A 10 20.95 18.07 34.16
C MET A 10 20.17 18.35 32.87
N ILE A 11 20.12 19.61 32.43
CA ILE A 11 19.47 19.98 31.15
C ILE A 11 20.15 19.30 29.97
N THR A 12 21.48 19.30 29.91
CA THR A 12 22.23 18.64 28.83
C THR A 12 21.99 17.13 28.83
N PHE A 13 21.97 16.48 30.01
CA PHE A 13 21.69 15.06 30.14
C PHE A 13 20.29 14.70 29.64
N PHE A 14 19.26 15.45 30.06
CA PHE A 14 17.89 15.25 29.56
C PHE A 14 17.78 15.53 28.05
N GLY A 15 18.50 16.53 27.53
CA GLY A 15 18.54 16.81 26.10
C GLY A 15 19.10 15.65 25.29
N ILE A 16 20.21 15.05 25.74
CA ILE A 16 20.82 13.87 25.09
C ILE A 16 19.88 12.66 25.20
N LEU A 17 19.23 12.46 26.36
CA LEU A 17 18.27 11.38 26.57
C LEU A 17 17.08 11.49 25.58
N ILE A 18 16.50 12.69 25.44
CA ILE A 18 15.39 12.95 24.52
C ILE A 18 15.83 12.70 23.07
N LEU A 19 16.99 13.21 22.66
CA LEU A 19 17.53 12.96 21.31
C LEU A 19 17.78 11.47 21.06
N GLY A 20 18.28 10.74 22.06
CA GLY A 20 18.44 9.30 21.99
C GLY A 20 17.12 8.56 21.78
N VAL A 21 16.07 8.91 22.54
CA VAL A 21 14.74 8.32 22.41
C VAL A 21 14.11 8.64 21.05
N LEU A 22 14.20 9.88 20.59
CA LEU A 22 13.71 10.28 19.26
C LEU A 22 14.46 9.56 18.14
N GLY A 23 15.78 9.42 18.26
CA GLY A 23 16.60 8.66 17.31
C GLY A 23 16.22 7.18 17.25
N LEU A 24 15.99 6.55 18.40
CA LEU A 24 15.49 5.16 18.46
C LEU A 24 14.08 5.05 17.85
N PHE A 25 13.17 5.99 18.12
CA PHE A 25 11.84 5.98 17.53
C PHE A 25 11.88 6.11 16.00
N TYR A 26 12.74 6.98 15.48
CA TYR A 26 12.98 7.11 14.04
C TYR A 26 13.51 5.81 13.41
N ILE A 27 14.50 5.18 14.06
CA ILE A 27 15.12 3.93 13.57
C ILE A 27 14.12 2.77 13.61
N PHE A 28 13.40 2.59 14.73
CA PHE A 28 12.59 1.39 14.94
C PHE A 28 11.15 1.51 14.43
N ALA A 29 10.52 2.69 14.48
CA ALA A 29 9.14 2.86 14.04
C ALA A 29 9.01 3.58 12.68
N GLY A 30 9.95 4.46 12.35
CA GLY A 30 9.89 5.27 11.12
C GLY A 30 10.42 4.54 9.88
N GLN A 31 11.52 3.78 10.02
CA GLN A 31 12.17 3.15 8.87
C GLN A 31 11.27 2.15 8.16
N GLU A 32 10.57 1.30 8.91
CA GLU A 32 9.72 0.26 8.33
C GLU A 32 8.62 0.84 7.43
N TYR A 33 7.92 1.86 7.91
CA TYR A 33 6.92 2.58 7.11
C TYR A 33 7.53 3.23 5.86
N VAL A 34 8.70 3.85 5.98
CA VAL A 34 9.40 4.47 4.84
C VAL A 34 9.81 3.41 3.80
N TYR A 35 10.30 2.25 4.23
CA TYR A 35 10.63 1.16 3.32
C TYR A 35 9.38 0.59 2.64
N ALA A 36 8.30 0.36 3.40
CA ALA A 36 7.02 -0.10 2.86
C ALA A 36 6.47 0.89 1.83
N LYS A 37 6.54 2.20 2.11
CA LYS A 37 6.15 3.26 1.18
C LYS A 37 6.97 3.22 -0.11
N ASN A 38 8.30 3.19 0.00
CA ASN A 38 9.18 3.15 -1.17
C ASN A 38 8.96 1.87 -2.01
N TYR A 39 8.66 0.75 -1.36
CA TYR A 39 8.30 -0.48 -2.04
C TYR A 39 6.95 -0.34 -2.79
N ALA A 40 5.93 0.20 -2.13
CA ALA A 40 4.63 0.48 -2.76
C ALA A 40 4.76 1.45 -3.94
N ASP A 41 5.54 2.54 -3.79
CA ASP A 41 5.77 3.52 -4.85
C ASP A 41 6.40 2.87 -6.09
N ARG A 42 7.34 1.92 -5.91
CA ARG A 42 7.94 1.17 -7.02
C ARG A 42 6.94 0.25 -7.73
N LEU A 43 6.05 -0.39 -6.98
CA LEU A 43 5.00 -1.25 -7.57
C LEU A 43 4.00 -0.43 -8.39
N LEU A 44 3.71 0.80 -7.96
CA LEU A 44 2.76 1.69 -8.61
C LEU A 44 3.37 2.54 -9.73
N ASP A 45 4.69 2.48 -9.92
CA ASP A 45 5.40 3.10 -11.05
C ASP A 45 5.19 2.34 -12.38
N TYR A 46 4.36 1.30 -12.38
CA TYR A 46 4.00 0.57 -13.59
C TYR A 46 3.27 1.50 -14.57
N LYS A 47 3.73 1.52 -15.83
CA LYS A 47 3.23 2.45 -16.85
C LYS A 47 1.72 2.30 -17.02
N VAL A 48 0.98 3.39 -16.78
CA VAL A 48 -0.46 3.45 -17.03
C VAL A 48 -0.73 3.46 -18.55
N PRO A 49 -1.68 2.66 -19.07
CA PRO A 49 -1.95 2.60 -20.50
C PRO A 49 -2.53 3.91 -21.03
N GLU A 50 -2.44 4.13 -22.35
CA GLU A 50 -3.06 5.30 -22.98
C GLU A 50 -4.58 5.32 -22.77
N LYS A 51 -5.21 6.49 -22.91
CA LYS A 51 -6.66 6.70 -22.64
C LYS A 51 -7.10 6.32 -21.21
N THR A 52 -6.16 6.30 -20.26
CA THR A 52 -6.41 6.00 -18.84
C THR A 52 -5.85 7.10 -17.97
N LYS A 53 -6.56 7.43 -16.89
CA LYS A 53 -6.16 8.44 -15.91
C LYS A 53 -6.19 7.84 -14.50
N VAL A 54 -5.12 8.04 -13.75
CA VAL A 54 -5.11 7.76 -12.31
C VAL A 54 -5.97 8.83 -11.61
N ILE A 55 -7.01 8.39 -10.92
CA ILE A 55 -7.90 9.27 -10.16
C ILE A 55 -7.68 9.17 -8.65
N GLU A 56 -7.15 8.04 -8.17
CA GLU A 56 -6.73 7.84 -6.79
C GLU A 56 -5.51 6.92 -6.76
N GLN A 57 -4.58 7.18 -5.85
CA GLN A 57 -3.46 6.30 -5.58
C GLN A 57 -3.14 6.35 -4.10
N ASN A 58 -2.98 5.19 -3.47
CA ASN A 58 -2.61 5.12 -2.07
C ASN A 58 -1.90 3.80 -1.75
N PHE A 59 -1.34 3.75 -0.54
CA PHE A 59 -0.81 2.53 0.03
C PHE A 59 -1.13 2.44 1.52
N GLU A 60 -1.26 1.22 2.01
CA GLU A 60 -1.44 0.92 3.42
C GLU A 60 -0.39 -0.10 3.84
N TYR A 61 0.19 0.09 5.02
CA TYR A 61 1.23 -0.77 5.58
C TYR A 61 0.77 -1.36 6.92
N GLY A 62 1.03 -2.65 7.15
CA GLY A 62 0.60 -3.33 8.37
C GLY A 62 -0.86 -3.78 8.31
N VAL A 63 -1.40 -3.92 7.10
CA VAL A 63 -2.75 -4.45 6.92
C VAL A 63 -2.72 -5.96 7.18
N PHE A 64 -3.71 -6.45 7.92
CA PHE A 64 -3.84 -7.86 8.27
C PHE A 64 -4.92 -8.50 7.39
N TYR A 65 -4.52 -9.18 6.32
CA TYR A 65 -5.42 -9.98 5.48
C TYR A 65 -5.57 -11.39 6.04
N GLY A 66 -6.77 -11.95 5.99
CA GLY A 66 -7.00 -13.34 6.36
C GLY A 66 -6.92 -13.60 7.86
N GLY A 67 -8.05 -13.46 8.53
CA GLY A 67 -8.38 -14.24 9.72
C GLY A 67 -9.61 -15.06 9.36
N GLY A 68 -9.41 -16.29 8.90
CA GLY A 68 -10.54 -17.21 8.74
C GLY A 68 -11.27 -17.39 10.08
N PRO A 69 -12.47 -18.02 10.09
CA PRO A 69 -13.23 -18.26 11.32
C PRO A 69 -12.47 -19.06 12.42
N TRP A 70 -11.26 -19.57 12.13
CA TRP A 70 -10.41 -20.37 13.01
C TRP A 70 -8.90 -20.01 13.01
N GLY A 71 -8.53 -18.73 12.93
CA GLY A 71 -7.25 -18.29 13.51
C GLY A 71 -6.11 -17.81 12.59
N SER A 72 -5.05 -17.44 13.31
CA SER A 72 -3.82 -16.67 13.01
C SER A 72 -4.04 -15.40 12.19
N GLY A 73 -4.01 -14.25 12.88
CA GLY A 73 -3.92 -12.95 12.22
C GLY A 73 -2.79 -12.94 11.19
N GLY A 74 -3.09 -12.43 10.01
CA GLY A 74 -2.18 -12.43 8.86
C GLY A 74 -0.82 -11.82 9.17
N TYR A 75 0.13 -12.01 8.25
CA TYR A 75 1.37 -11.24 8.32
C TYR A 75 1.07 -9.75 8.03
N PRO A 76 1.83 -8.82 8.62
CA PRO A 76 1.78 -7.43 8.20
C PRO A 76 2.03 -7.36 6.70
N THR A 77 1.12 -6.73 5.98
CA THR A 77 1.22 -6.63 4.52
C THR A 77 1.26 -5.19 4.07
N VAL A 78 1.81 -5.00 2.88
CA VAL A 78 1.63 -3.78 2.10
C VAL A 78 0.50 -4.04 1.11
N ALA A 79 -0.48 -3.15 1.08
CA ALA A 79 -1.38 -3.01 -0.06
C ALA A 79 -1.15 -1.67 -0.72
N ALA A 80 -0.80 -1.72 -1.99
CA ALA A 80 -0.67 -0.56 -2.86
C ALA A 80 -1.80 -0.62 -3.87
N TYR A 81 -2.52 0.48 -4.09
CA TYR A 81 -3.59 0.50 -5.09
C TYR A 81 -3.63 1.80 -5.89
N GLN A 82 -4.11 1.67 -7.11
CA GLN A 82 -4.47 2.76 -8.01
C GLN A 82 -5.91 2.57 -8.45
N LYS A 83 -6.71 3.64 -8.35
CA LYS A 83 -8.00 3.73 -9.01
C LYS A 83 -7.81 4.47 -10.32
N LEU A 84 -8.20 3.82 -11.40
CA LEU A 84 -8.06 4.26 -12.77
C LEU A 84 -9.44 4.60 -13.33
N LEU A 85 -9.53 5.67 -14.10
CA LEU A 85 -10.65 5.96 -14.98
C LEU A 85 -10.18 5.75 -16.42
N THR A 86 -10.81 4.86 -17.17
CA THR A 86 -10.31 4.42 -18.48
C THR A 86 -11.40 4.28 -19.53
N ALA A 87 -11.09 4.72 -20.74
CA ALA A 87 -11.90 4.46 -21.93
C ALA A 87 -11.59 3.10 -22.58
N LEU A 88 -10.61 2.36 -22.07
CA LEU A 88 -10.26 1.03 -22.57
C LEU A 88 -11.32 0.00 -22.19
N SER A 89 -11.35 -1.10 -22.93
CA SER A 89 -12.14 -2.28 -22.57
C SER A 89 -11.54 -3.01 -21.37
N GLU A 90 -12.37 -3.82 -20.71
CA GLU A 90 -11.91 -4.65 -19.58
C GLU A 90 -10.77 -5.59 -20.00
N LYS A 91 -10.84 -6.16 -21.21
CA LYS A 91 -9.78 -7.02 -21.75
C LYS A 91 -8.47 -6.29 -21.97
N GLU A 92 -8.50 -5.05 -22.47
CA GLU A 92 -7.28 -4.27 -22.69
C GLU A 92 -6.58 -3.95 -21.37
N ILE A 93 -7.34 -3.54 -20.35
CA ILE A 93 -6.81 -3.29 -19.00
C ILE A 93 -6.27 -4.59 -18.38
N TYR A 94 -7.03 -5.67 -18.46
CA TYR A 94 -6.59 -6.97 -17.95
C TYR A 94 -5.28 -7.40 -18.61
N THR A 95 -5.20 -7.34 -19.94
CA THR A 95 -4.00 -7.72 -20.70
C THR A 95 -2.78 -6.88 -20.32
N HIS A 96 -2.98 -5.58 -20.06
CA HIS A 96 -1.89 -4.67 -19.69
C HIS A 96 -1.30 -4.97 -18.31
N TYR A 97 -2.13 -5.37 -17.35
CA TYR A 97 -1.73 -5.60 -15.96
C TYR A 97 -1.55 -7.09 -15.59
N SER A 98 -2.03 -8.04 -16.40
CA SER A 98 -2.00 -9.48 -16.10
C SER A 98 -0.60 -10.10 -16.09
N THR A 99 0.39 -9.41 -16.66
CA THR A 99 1.80 -9.84 -16.66
C THR A 99 2.46 -9.72 -15.29
N ASN A 100 1.87 -8.94 -14.39
CA ASN A 100 2.33 -8.79 -13.01
C ASN A 100 1.30 -9.39 -12.05
N SER A 101 1.68 -9.62 -10.79
CA SER A 101 0.80 -10.14 -9.75
C SER A 101 -0.21 -9.09 -9.23
N PHE A 102 -0.76 -8.26 -10.12
CA PHE A 102 -1.80 -7.30 -9.79
C PHE A 102 -3.17 -7.98 -9.68
N GLU A 103 -3.92 -7.59 -8.68
CA GLU A 103 -5.34 -7.83 -8.54
C GLU A 103 -6.10 -6.72 -9.27
N ILE A 104 -7.02 -7.11 -10.14
CA ILE A 104 -7.76 -6.18 -11.01
C ILE A 104 -9.24 -6.32 -10.66
N TYR A 105 -9.84 -5.23 -10.17
CA TYR A 105 -11.25 -5.18 -9.83
C TYR A 105 -11.96 -4.15 -10.70
N PHE A 106 -12.95 -4.61 -11.46
CA PHE A 106 -13.82 -3.76 -12.26
C PHE A 106 -15.04 -3.34 -11.43
N GLU A 107 -15.63 -2.19 -11.76
CA GLU A 107 -16.81 -1.67 -11.07
C GLU A 107 -17.89 -2.75 -10.84
N GLY A 108 -18.37 -2.82 -9.60
CA GLY A 108 -19.37 -3.78 -9.14
C GLY A 108 -18.83 -5.16 -8.79
N THR A 109 -17.52 -5.38 -8.88
CA THR A 109 -16.86 -6.64 -8.45
C THR A 109 -15.99 -6.49 -7.22
N GLU A 110 -15.66 -5.25 -6.87
CA GLU A 110 -14.87 -4.88 -5.71
C GLU A 110 -15.73 -4.75 -4.44
N GLU A 111 -15.09 -5.04 -3.32
CA GLU A 111 -15.57 -4.75 -1.98
C GLU A 111 -14.46 -3.99 -1.24
N ARG A 112 -14.72 -2.74 -0.90
CA ARG A 112 -13.81 -1.93 -0.11
C ARG A 112 -13.83 -2.39 1.35
N LYS A 113 -12.73 -2.96 1.81
CA LYS A 113 -12.50 -3.35 3.20
C LYS A 113 -11.81 -2.24 3.97
N LYS A 114 -12.04 -2.23 5.29
CA LYS A 114 -11.45 -1.26 6.21
C LYS A 114 -11.27 -1.91 7.59
N ASN A 115 -10.09 -1.75 8.19
CA ASN A 115 -9.84 -2.21 9.56
C ASN A 115 -10.09 -1.11 10.61
N ARG A 116 -9.82 -1.43 11.88
CA ARG A 116 -10.02 -0.52 13.02
C ARG A 116 -9.07 0.69 13.00
N ASP A 117 -7.91 0.54 12.37
CA ASP A 117 -6.89 1.59 12.20
C ASP A 117 -7.15 2.46 10.97
N ASN A 118 -8.33 2.31 10.35
CA ASN A 118 -8.78 2.99 9.14
C ASN A 118 -8.04 2.64 7.85
N GLN A 119 -7.20 1.61 7.86
CA GLN A 119 -6.48 1.14 6.68
C GLN A 119 -7.44 0.45 5.72
N ILE A 120 -7.28 0.71 4.43
CA ILE A 120 -8.21 0.30 3.38
C ILE A 120 -7.53 -0.67 2.41
N TRP A 121 -8.30 -1.62 1.92
CA TRP A 121 -7.92 -2.46 0.80
C TRP A 121 -9.17 -2.91 0.06
N TYR A 122 -8.96 -3.56 -1.07
CA TYR A 122 -10.03 -4.11 -1.89
C TYR A 122 -9.98 -5.63 -1.85
N GLU A 123 -11.14 -6.24 -1.70
CA GLU A 123 -11.37 -7.66 -1.98
C GLU A 123 -12.47 -7.75 -3.04
N GLY A 124 -12.84 -8.96 -3.46
CA GLY A 124 -13.93 -9.12 -4.42
C GLY A 124 -13.71 -10.27 -5.39
N SER A 125 -14.57 -10.31 -6.39
CA SER A 125 -14.51 -11.34 -7.43
C SER A 125 -13.69 -10.86 -8.61
N VAL A 126 -12.46 -11.36 -8.77
CA VAL A 126 -11.70 -11.12 -9.99
C VAL A 126 -12.42 -11.81 -11.16
N LYS A 127 -12.84 -11.03 -12.16
CA LYS A 127 -13.49 -11.58 -13.36
C LYS A 127 -12.50 -12.49 -14.09
N ARG A 128 -12.98 -13.66 -14.52
CA ARG A 128 -12.22 -14.53 -15.43
C ARG A 128 -12.10 -13.86 -16.80
N GLU A 129 -11.00 -14.12 -17.50
CA GLU A 129 -10.70 -13.51 -18.80
C GLU A 129 -11.83 -13.69 -19.82
N GLU A 130 -12.53 -14.84 -19.81
CA GLU A 130 -13.63 -15.11 -20.73
C GLU A 130 -14.87 -14.23 -20.48
N ALA A 131 -15.03 -13.72 -19.26
CA ALA A 131 -16.14 -12.87 -18.86
C ALA A 131 -15.87 -11.37 -19.07
N LEU A 132 -14.65 -11.00 -19.49
CA LEU A 132 -14.26 -9.61 -19.71
C LEU A 132 -14.84 -9.07 -21.01
N SER A 133 -15.41 -7.88 -20.94
CA SER A 133 -15.88 -7.15 -22.12
C SER A 133 -14.71 -6.76 -23.02
N SER A 134 -14.88 -6.95 -24.33
CA SER A 134 -13.97 -6.44 -25.37
C SER A 134 -14.43 -5.09 -25.94
N LYS A 135 -15.56 -4.56 -25.45
CA LYS A 135 -16.10 -3.27 -25.87
C LYS A 135 -15.35 -2.16 -25.12
N GLY A 136 -14.85 -1.18 -25.87
CA GLY A 136 -14.27 0.05 -25.30
C GLY A 136 -15.33 0.95 -24.68
N ASN A 137 -14.87 1.86 -23.83
CA ASN A 137 -15.67 2.72 -22.97
C ASN A 137 -15.41 4.21 -23.28
N GLU A 138 -15.35 4.58 -24.56
CA GLU A 138 -14.98 5.95 -24.99
C GLU A 138 -16.01 7.01 -24.60
N GLU A 139 -17.30 6.66 -24.62
CA GLU A 139 -18.40 7.58 -24.26
C GLU A 139 -18.58 7.68 -22.74
N GLU A 140 -18.40 6.56 -22.04
CA GLU A 140 -18.58 6.44 -20.59
C GLU A 140 -17.40 5.64 -20.00
N PRO A 141 -16.28 6.31 -19.69
CA PRO A 141 -15.10 5.68 -19.11
C PRO A 141 -15.43 4.97 -17.79
N ILE A 142 -14.88 3.78 -17.62
CA ILE A 142 -15.13 2.94 -16.44
C ILE A 142 -14.06 3.13 -15.38
N GLU A 143 -14.43 2.89 -14.12
CA GLU A 143 -13.48 2.83 -13.01
C GLU A 143 -12.94 1.40 -12.83
N VAL A 144 -11.63 1.31 -12.64
CA VAL A 144 -10.93 0.04 -12.37
C VAL A 144 -9.96 0.24 -11.23
N ILE A 145 -9.90 -0.70 -10.30
CA ILE A 145 -8.94 -0.73 -9.22
C ILE A 145 -7.85 -1.74 -9.57
N ILE A 146 -6.61 -1.27 -9.58
CA ILE A 146 -5.40 -2.10 -9.69
C ILE A 146 -4.76 -2.12 -8.31
N GLN A 147 -4.72 -3.29 -7.69
CA GLN A 147 -4.16 -3.49 -6.36
C GLN A 147 -3.01 -4.49 -6.40
N TYR A 148 -1.98 -4.25 -5.60
CA TYR A 148 -0.94 -5.21 -5.31
C TYR A 148 -0.89 -5.44 -3.81
N ARG A 149 -0.85 -6.71 -3.40
CA ARG A 149 -0.72 -7.11 -1.98
C ARG A 149 0.50 -8.00 -1.82
N THR A 150 1.29 -7.75 -0.79
CA THR A 150 2.38 -8.65 -0.41
C THR A 150 2.63 -8.62 1.09
N GLU A 151 3.09 -9.75 1.61
CA GLU A 151 3.62 -9.81 2.97
C GLU A 151 4.90 -8.98 3.03
N PHE A 152 4.99 -8.12 4.05
CA PHE A 152 6.12 -7.23 4.23
C PHE A 152 6.60 -7.33 5.68
N SER A 153 7.87 -7.69 5.87
CA SER A 153 8.49 -7.76 7.18
C SER A 153 9.86 -7.10 7.16
N TYR A 154 10.05 -6.07 7.99
CA TYR A 154 11.37 -5.46 8.19
C TYR A 154 12.10 -6.13 9.37
N PRO A 155 13.43 -6.33 9.34
CA PRO A 155 14.38 -6.07 8.25
C PRO A 155 14.51 -7.23 7.25
N PHE A 156 13.73 -8.29 7.39
CA PHE A 156 13.89 -9.54 6.64
C PHE A 156 13.29 -9.53 5.22
N PHE A 157 12.90 -8.35 4.72
CA PHE A 157 12.43 -8.19 3.35
C PHE A 157 13.61 -8.28 2.37
N ILE A 158 13.76 -9.43 1.71
CA ILE A 158 14.67 -9.59 0.58
C ILE A 158 13.89 -9.30 -0.69
N ASP A 159 14.16 -8.13 -1.28
CA ASP A 159 13.72 -7.76 -2.62
C ASP A 159 14.57 -8.52 -3.64
N TYR A 160 14.07 -9.67 -4.13
CA TYR A 160 14.68 -10.41 -5.24
C TYR A 160 14.24 -9.77 -6.57
N ASN A 161 14.62 -8.51 -6.79
CA ASN A 161 14.57 -7.92 -8.14
C ASN A 161 15.73 -8.44 -8.99
#